data_AF-A0A382KYK8-F1
#
_entry.id   AF-A0A382KYK8-F1
#
_cell.length_a   1.000
_cell.length_b   1.000
_cell.length_c   1.000
_cell.angle_alpha   90.00
_cell.angle_beta   90.00
_cell.angle_gamma   90.00
#
_symmetry.space_group_name_H-M   'P 1'
#
loop_
_entity.id
_entity.type
_entity.pdbx_description
1 polymer ?
#
loop_
_entity_poly.entity_id
_entity_poly.type
_entity_poly.pdbx_seq_one_letter_code
_entity_poly.pdbx_strand_id
1 'polypeptide(L)'
;MSNFKENLKSMYPELMRIAKRLVEKKNDEVDAADLVQKALLRALEKQNLFKGGNQTAWVITIMKNIYYDEYRKNKIEVKQEREEQENLEKVWRPKSKWKPSSSVDRAIHKDEETLDNID
;
A
#
# COMPACT_ATOMS: atom_id res chain seq x y z
N MET A 1 -17.41 23.41 -22.04
CA MET A 1 -17.01 22.44 -21.00
C MET A 1 -15.51 22.11 -20.95
N SER A 2 -14.65 22.69 -21.81
CA SER A 2 -13.21 22.36 -21.86
C SER A 2 -12.34 22.93 -20.73
N ASN A 3 -12.82 23.96 -20.01
CA ASN A 3 -11.99 24.67 -19.03
C ASN A 3 -11.61 23.81 -17.81
N PHE A 4 -12.53 22.95 -17.33
CA PHE A 4 -12.27 22.12 -16.15
C PHE A 4 -11.15 21.09 -16.37
N LYS A 5 -11.17 20.38 -17.51
CA LYS A 5 -10.15 19.37 -17.84
C LYS A 5 -8.79 19.99 -18.11
N GLU A 6 -8.74 21.13 -18.79
CA GLU A 6 -7.47 21.84 -19.03
C GLU A 6 -6.86 22.36 -17.72
N ASN A 7 -7.69 22.86 -16.79
CA ASN A 7 -7.23 23.21 -15.45
C ASN A 7 -6.67 22.02 -14.67
N LEU A 8 -7.25 20.82 -14.82
CA LEU A 8 -6.69 19.63 -14.17
C LEU A 8 -5.31 19.23 -14.72
N LYS A 9 -5.11 19.34 -16.03
CA LYS A 9 -3.81 19.07 -16.65
C LYS A 9 -2.74 20.04 -16.15
N SER A 10 -3.05 21.32 -16.06
CA SER A 10 -2.10 22.34 -15.60
C SER A 10 -1.73 22.18 -14.10
N MET A 11 -2.62 21.57 -13.30
CA MET A 11 -2.36 21.28 -11.88
C MET A 11 -1.42 20.09 -11.63
N TYR A 12 -1.20 19.22 -12.63
CA TYR A 12 -0.45 17.98 -12.44
C TYR A 12 0.93 18.16 -11.78
N PRO A 13 1.78 19.13 -12.20
CA PRO A 13 3.09 19.32 -11.58
C PRO A 13 3.00 19.73 -10.10
N GLU A 14 2.01 20.56 -9.76
CA GLU A 14 1.80 21.02 -8.39
C GLU A 14 1.29 19.88 -7.49
N LEU A 15 0.32 19.10 -7.96
CA LEU A 15 -0.19 17.93 -7.26
C LEU A 15 0.90 16.88 -7.03
N MET A 16 1.74 16.63 -8.03
CA MET A 16 2.88 15.72 -7.92
C MET A 16 3.85 16.14 -6.81
N ARG A 17 4.20 17.42 -6.74
CA ARG A 17 5.08 17.93 -5.67
C ARG A 17 4.47 17.72 -4.28
N ILE A 18 3.16 17.95 -4.14
CA ILE A 18 2.46 17.76 -2.87
C ILE A 18 2.36 16.28 -2.51
N ALA A 19 2.05 15.41 -3.47
CA ALA A 19 1.94 13.97 -3.28
C ALA A 19 3.27 13.36 -2.82
N LYS A 20 4.39 13.70 -3.48
CA LYS A 20 5.74 13.26 -3.06
C LYS A 20 6.04 13.62 -1.62
N ARG A 21 5.78 14.88 -1.24
CA ARG A 21 5.98 15.35 0.15
C ARG A 21 5.10 14.61 1.16
N LEU A 22 3.89 14.20 0.78
CA LEU A 22 3.00 13.42 1.65
C LEU A 22 3.54 12.02 1.89
N VAL A 23 3.91 11.32 0.81
CA VAL A 23 4.46 9.95 0.84
C VAL A 23 5.78 9.91 1.63
N GLU A 24 6.71 10.83 1.33
CA GLU A 24 8.00 10.94 2.04
C GLU A 24 7.82 11.16 3.55
N LYS A 25 6.87 12.00 3.96
CA LYS A 25 6.69 12.35 5.38
C LYS A 25 6.31 11.14 6.24
N LYS A 26 5.62 10.16 5.66
CA LYS A 26 5.04 9.03 6.40
C LYS A 26 5.78 7.73 6.16
N ASN A 27 6.79 7.73 5.28
CA ASN A 27 7.53 6.55 4.88
C ASN A 27 6.59 5.41 4.45
N ASP A 28 5.55 5.76 3.70
CA ASP A 28 4.57 4.81 3.17
C ASP A 28 5.02 4.33 1.79
N GLU A 29 4.63 3.11 1.42
CA GLU A 29 4.89 2.52 0.10
C GLU A 29 3.96 3.03 -1.02
N VAL A 30 3.12 4.03 -0.73
CA VAL A 30 2.16 4.55 -1.70
C VAL A 30 2.89 5.29 -2.82
N ASP A 31 2.68 4.90 -4.07
CA ASP A 31 3.23 5.62 -5.22
C ASP A 31 2.56 7.01 -5.38
N ALA A 32 3.37 8.06 -5.29
CA ALA A 32 2.91 9.43 -5.45
C ALA A 32 2.26 9.68 -6.83
N ALA A 33 2.73 9.02 -7.89
CA ALA A 33 2.16 9.18 -9.23
C ALA A 33 0.77 8.54 -9.32
N ASP A 34 0.60 7.36 -8.73
CA ASP A 34 -0.70 6.68 -8.65
C ASP A 34 -1.71 7.50 -7.83
N LEU A 35 -1.29 8.04 -6.68
CA LEU A 35 -2.13 8.90 -5.85
C LEU A 35 -2.67 10.13 -6.62
N VAL A 36 -1.81 10.79 -7.40
CA VAL A 36 -2.21 11.94 -8.24
C VAL A 36 -3.19 11.51 -9.32
N GLN A 37 -2.94 10.40 -10.01
CA GLN A 37 -3.83 9.88 -11.04
C GLN A 37 -5.22 9.56 -10.49
N LYS A 38 -5.29 8.84 -9.36
CA LYS A 38 -6.53 8.54 -8.65
C LYS A 38 -7.28 9.83 -8.25
N ALA A 39 -6.57 10.83 -7.75
CA ALA A 39 -7.17 12.11 -7.38
C ALA A 39 -7.78 12.86 -8.57
N LEU A 40 -7.05 12.91 -9.70
CA LEU A 40 -7.53 13.55 -10.93
C LEU A 40 -8.74 12.83 -11.52
N LEU A 41 -8.71 11.49 -11.56
CA LEU A 41 -9.84 10.68 -12.02
C LEU A 41 -11.08 10.92 -11.14
N ARG A 42 -10.89 10.90 -9.82
CA ARG A 42 -11.96 11.13 -8.85
C ARG A 42 -12.53 12.55 -8.93
N ALA A 43 -11.69 13.54 -9.21
CA ALA A 43 -12.11 14.91 -9.44
C ALA A 43 -12.94 15.05 -10.73
N LEU A 44 -12.57 14.32 -11.79
CA LEU A 44 -13.34 14.26 -13.04
C LEU A 44 -14.71 13.62 -12.83
N GLU A 45 -14.78 12.48 -12.13
CA GLU A 45 -16.05 11.81 -11.80
C GLU A 45 -16.99 12.74 -11.02
N LYS A 46 -16.43 13.49 -10.07
CA LYS A 46 -17.18 14.36 -9.16
C LYS A 46 -17.28 15.81 -9.64
N GLN A 47 -16.96 16.10 -10.90
CA GLN A 47 -16.95 17.47 -11.41
C GLN A 47 -18.28 18.21 -11.21
N ASN A 48 -19.41 17.48 -11.22
CA ASN A 48 -20.75 18.01 -10.97
C ASN A 48 -20.97 18.47 -9.52
N LEU A 49 -20.17 17.98 -8.57
CA LEU A 49 -20.21 18.39 -7.16
C LEU A 49 -19.38 19.64 -6.90
N PHE A 50 -18.57 20.08 -7.87
CA PHE A 50 -17.77 21.29 -7.74
C PHE A 50 -18.66 22.53 -7.85
N LYS A 51 -18.80 23.26 -6.75
CA LYS A 51 -19.67 24.45 -6.64
C LYS A 51 -19.00 25.77 -7.09
N GLY A 52 -17.84 25.69 -7.76
CA GLY A 52 -17.01 26.85 -8.08
C GLY A 52 -15.96 27.17 -7.01
N GLY A 53 -15.14 28.18 -7.27
CA GLY A 53 -14.03 28.59 -6.40
C GLY A 53 -12.67 27.99 -6.81
N ASN A 54 -11.82 27.67 -5.83
CA ASN A 54 -10.47 27.16 -6.10
C ASN A 54 -10.50 25.65 -6.41
N GLN A 55 -10.43 25.33 -7.70
CA GLN A 55 -10.39 23.94 -8.18
C GLN A 55 -9.16 23.19 -7.65
N THR A 56 -7.99 23.82 -7.54
CA THR A 56 -6.76 23.18 -7.05
C THR A 56 -6.93 22.70 -5.62
N ALA A 57 -7.45 23.57 -4.75
CA ALA A 57 -7.70 23.24 -3.35
C ALA A 57 -8.70 22.08 -3.20
N TRP A 58 -9.72 22.05 -4.07
CA TRP A 58 -10.70 20.96 -4.09
C TRP A 58 -10.07 19.63 -4.50
N VAL A 59 -9.24 19.60 -5.54
CA VAL A 59 -8.52 18.40 -5.98
C VAL A 59 -7.50 17.94 -4.93
N ILE A 60 -6.75 18.86 -4.31
CA ILE A 60 -5.84 18.55 -3.20
C ILE A 60 -6.60 17.90 -2.03
N THR A 61 -7.81 18.36 -1.74
CA THR A 61 -8.65 17.76 -0.69
C THR A 61 -9.04 16.32 -1.04
N ILE A 62 -9.44 16.07 -2.29
CA ILE A 62 -9.73 14.71 -2.78
C ILE A 62 -8.49 13.82 -2.66
N MET A 63 -7.33 14.31 -3.09
CA MET A 63 -6.05 13.59 -3.03
C MET A 63 -5.69 13.20 -1.58
N LYS A 64 -5.81 14.13 -0.64
CA LYS A 64 -5.54 13.85 0.78
C LYS A 64 -6.50 12.81 1.36
N ASN A 65 -7.79 12.87 1.00
CA ASN A 65 -8.76 11.88 1.47
C ASN A 65 -8.40 10.47 0.99
N ILE A 66 -8.08 10.32 -0.30
CA ILE A 66 -7.64 9.04 -0.88
C ILE A 66 -6.39 8.53 -0.14
N TYR A 67 -5.39 9.39 0.04
CA TYR A 67 -4.16 9.03 0.74
C TYR A 67 -4.43 8.57 2.19
N TYR A 68 -5.27 9.28 2.95
CA TYR A 68 -5.58 8.87 4.33
C TYR A 68 -6.44 7.59 4.39
N ASP A 69 -7.26 7.33 3.38
CA ASP A 69 -8.00 6.08 3.28
C ASP A 69 -7.06 4.90 3.02
N GLU A 70 -6.13 5.03 2.08
CA GLU A 70 -5.10 4.01 1.79
C GLU A 70 -4.16 3.80 2.97
N TYR A 71 -3.66 4.89 3.58
CA TYR A 71 -2.83 4.81 4.78
C TYR A 71 -3.49 4.03 5.92
N ARG A 72 -4.79 4.26 6.14
CA ARG A 72 -5.54 3.54 7.18
C ARG A 72 -5.70 2.06 6.85
N LYS A 73 -5.95 1.71 5.59
CA LYS A 73 -6.07 0.31 5.14
C LYS A 73 -4.74 -0.42 5.30
N ASN A 74 -3.65 0.12 4.78
CA ASN A 74 -2.32 -0.50 4.88
C ASN A 74 -1.94 -0.75 6.35
N LYS A 75 -2.24 0.19 7.24
CA LYS A 75 -1.98 0.00 8.68
C LYS A 75 -2.83 -1.11 9.31
N ILE A 76 -4.07 -1.28 8.87
CA ILE A 76 -4.95 -2.36 9.32
C ILE A 76 -4.43 -3.71 8.79
N GLU A 77 -4.09 -3.78 7.51
CA GLU A 77 -3.56 -4.99 6.87
C GLU A 77 -2.26 -5.45 7.52
N VAL A 78 -1.28 -4.54 7.70
CA VAL A 78 -0.02 -4.84 8.41
C VAL A 78 -0.26 -5.32 9.85
N LYS A 79 -1.29 -4.80 10.52
CA LYS A 79 -1.65 -5.26 11.87
C LYS A 79 -2.24 -6.67 11.82
N GLN A 80 -3.11 -6.97 10.86
CA GLN A 80 -3.71 -8.28 10.69
C GLN A 80 -2.67 -9.33 10.33
N GLU A 81 -1.78 -9.03 9.38
CA GLU A 81 -0.66 -9.91 9.00
C GLU A 81 0.24 -10.22 10.20
N ARG A 82 0.55 -9.22 11.03
CA ARG A 82 1.33 -9.43 12.27
C ARG A 82 0.60 -10.36 13.25
N GLU A 83 -0.69 -10.15 13.46
CA GLU A 83 -1.50 -11.00 14.35
C GLU A 83 -1.62 -12.42 13.80
N GLU A 84 -1.75 -12.59 12.48
CA GLU A 84 -1.76 -13.87 11.80
C GLU A 84 -0.41 -14.59 11.92
N GLN A 85 0.71 -13.90 11.70
CA GLN A 85 2.06 -14.44 11.92
C GLN A 85 2.25 -14.91 13.36
N GLU A 86 1.87 -14.09 14.35
CA GLU A 86 1.94 -14.45 15.77
C GLU A 86 1.03 -15.66 16.09
N ASN A 87 -0.16 -15.72 15.48
CA ASN A 87 -1.07 -16.86 15.64
C ASN A 87 -0.51 -18.13 14.97
N LEU A 88 0.08 -18.03 13.78
CA LEU A 88 0.74 -19.14 13.10
C LEU A 88 1.94 -19.65 13.91
N GLU A 89 2.76 -18.77 14.48
CA GLU A 89 3.84 -19.15 15.41
C GLU A 89 3.31 -19.87 16.65
N LYS A 90 2.20 -19.41 17.22
CA LYS A 90 1.53 -20.06 18.37
C LYS A 90 0.92 -21.42 18.01
N VAL A 91 0.37 -21.55 16.82
CA VAL A 91 -0.23 -22.80 16.30
C VAL A 91 0.86 -23.80 15.93
N TRP A 92 1.97 -23.34 15.35
CA TRP A 92 3.10 -24.16 14.93
C TRP A 92 3.98 -24.62 16.09
N ARG A 93 3.90 -24.00 17.29
CA ARG A 93 4.47 -24.59 18.51
C ARG A 93 3.90 -26.00 18.70
N PRO A 94 4.71 -27.07 18.56
CA PRO A 94 4.19 -28.43 18.67
C PRO A 94 3.65 -28.64 20.09
N LYS A 95 2.34 -28.81 20.24
CA LYS A 95 1.70 -29.04 21.56
C LYS A 95 1.99 -30.41 22.15
N SER A 96 2.87 -31.20 21.54
CA SER A 96 3.23 -32.53 22.02
C SER A 96 4.65 -32.55 22.60
N LYS A 97 4.84 -33.26 23.72
CA LYS A 97 6.16 -33.63 24.26
C LYS A 97 6.85 -34.71 23.42
N TRP A 98 6.59 -34.77 22.13
CA TRP A 98 7.16 -35.79 21.27
C TRP A 98 8.57 -35.38 20.87
N LYS A 99 9.57 -36.17 21.27
CA LYS A 99 10.93 -36.04 20.75
C LYS A 99 11.02 -36.85 19.46
N PRO A 100 11.50 -36.27 18.35
CA PRO A 100 11.77 -37.03 17.14
C PRO A 100 12.75 -38.17 17.43
N SER A 101 12.46 -39.36 16.89
CA SER A 101 13.48 -40.41 16.81
C SER A 101 14.58 -39.95 15.86
N SER A 102 15.84 -40.15 16.24
CA SER A 102 17.08 -39.65 15.60
C SER A 102 17.28 -40.01 14.12
N SER A 103 16.32 -40.68 13.49
CA SER A 103 16.31 -40.96 12.05
C SER A 103 15.60 -39.88 11.21
N VAL A 104 14.75 -39.03 11.79
CA VAL A 104 13.95 -38.06 11.02
C VAL A 104 14.67 -36.73 10.78
N ASP A 105 15.58 -36.32 11.68
CA ASP A 105 16.35 -35.07 11.52
C ASP A 105 17.28 -35.09 10.29
N ARG A 106 17.67 -36.28 9.81
CA ARG A 106 18.61 -36.42 8.69
C ARG A 106 17.97 -36.16 7.32
N ALA A 107 16.65 -36.17 7.22
CA ALA A 107 15.94 -35.98 5.95
C ALA A 107 15.66 -34.51 5.66
N ILE A 108 15.43 -33.68 6.69
CA ILE A 108 15.01 -32.28 6.51
C ILE A 108 16.17 -31.40 6.02
N HIS A 109 17.41 -31.72 6.36
CA HIS A 109 18.59 -30.99 5.89
C HIS A 109 19.14 -31.46 4.53
N LYS A 110 18.60 -32.53 3.94
CA LYS A 110 19.13 -33.06 2.67
C LYS A 110 18.55 -32.36 1.43
N ASP A 111 17.41 -31.69 1.59
CA ASP A 111 16.70 -31.06 0.49
C ASP A 111 17.15 -29.59 0.28
N GLU A 112 17.65 -28.91 1.32
CA GLU A 112 18.19 -27.54 1.19
C GLU A 112 19.54 -27.48 0.46
N GLU A 113 20.36 -28.53 0.52
CA GLU A 113 21.69 -28.56 -0.11
C GLU A 113 21.65 -28.79 -1.64
N THR A 114 20.46 -29.06 -2.21
CA THR A 114 20.31 -29.39 -3.65
C THR A 114 19.80 -28.25 -4.53
N LEU A 115 19.37 -27.11 -3.95
CA LEU A 115 18.83 -25.99 -4.73
C LEU A 115 19.87 -24.91 -5.08
N ASP A 116 21.07 -24.94 -4.47
CA ASP A 116 22.17 -24.02 -4.74
C ASP A 116 23.17 -24.52 -5.81
N ASN A 117 22.90 -25.66 -6.46
CA ASN A 117 23.76 -26.25 -7.51
C ASN A 117 23.00 -26.59 -8.81
N ILE A 118 22.27 -25.61 -9.35
CA ILE A 118 21.76 -25.68 -10.73
C ILE A 118 22.25 -24.41 -11.45
N ASP A 119 23.37 -24.54 -12.17
CA ASP A 119 23.73 -23.66 -13.29
C ASP A 119 22.75 -23.84 -14.46
#